data_AF-A0A7V4YRI0-F1
#
_entry.id   AF-A0A7V4YRI0-F1
#
_cell.length_a   1.000
_cell.length_b   1.000
_cell.length_c   1.000
_cell.angle_alpha   90.00
_cell.angle_beta   90.00
_cell.angle_gamma   90.00
#
_symmetry.space_group_name_H-M   'P 1'
#
loop_
_entity.id
_entity.type
_entity.pdbx_description
1 polymer ?
#
loop_
_entity_poly.entity_id
_entity_poly.type
_entity_poly.pdbx_seq_one_letter_code
_entity_poly.pdbx_strand_id
1 'polypeptide(L)'
;MKNTIRGQNEFLIFSAAETVSSAVQKMGRYGIETATIKGSHERFLIKKFLEIASKMGLGSNPVWQFTFGRISYKKREKRDKGFLKKISDYFPEFKKILPFLLDSKERVFLVGGSVRDIILSIPPKEIDVMIEGDALKFAKEMAKITGGNIKNTHPTFGTATIEVQGIRMDLARARKDFYPSPCSDPVIKWAKAEEDPIRRDFTVNALIFDLKNALLIDVTNGLEDIEKKLITPITPISFYEDPTRLQRGIRLAVRLGFELSEDFLVQVEGVKKNLFMEKLPRERLFAEDKLILEEEKPSLIIKECIKLGVFPNIFPFIPPPSQKAMEEMDRA
;
A
#
# COMPACT_ATOMS: atom_id res chain seq x y z
N MET A 1 30.35 9.87 -28.97
CA MET A 1 30.94 10.64 -27.85
C MET A 1 30.02 10.53 -26.63
N LYS A 2 30.50 10.82 -25.41
CA LYS A 2 29.63 10.84 -24.22
C LYS A 2 28.74 12.08 -24.27
N ASN A 3 27.42 11.92 -24.38
CA ASN A 3 26.48 13.00 -24.04
C ASN A 3 26.37 13.07 -22.52
N THR A 4 27.23 13.87 -21.91
CA THR A 4 27.24 14.13 -20.47
C THR A 4 25.89 14.68 -20.02
N ILE A 5 25.28 14.05 -19.01
CA ILE A 5 24.04 14.50 -18.40
C ILE A 5 24.29 15.87 -17.76
N ARG A 6 23.80 16.94 -18.41
CA ARG A 6 23.72 18.29 -17.82
C ARG A 6 22.37 18.43 -17.12
N GLY A 7 22.39 18.80 -15.84
CA GLY A 7 21.18 19.03 -15.04
C GLY A 7 20.73 17.79 -14.24
N GLN A 8 21.33 17.56 -13.07
CA GLN A 8 20.89 16.53 -12.11
C GLN A 8 19.67 16.95 -11.26
N ASN A 9 19.03 18.08 -11.56
CA ASN A 9 17.91 18.66 -10.80
C ASN A 9 16.93 19.42 -11.74
N GLU A 10 16.51 18.82 -12.86
CA GLU A 10 15.43 19.38 -13.69
C GLU A 10 14.13 18.59 -13.52
N PHE A 11 13.07 19.28 -13.09
CA PHE A 11 11.75 18.68 -12.92
C PHE A 11 10.91 18.74 -14.18
N LEU A 12 10.23 17.63 -14.46
CA LEU A 12 9.02 17.61 -15.27
C LEU A 12 7.87 18.31 -14.52
N ILE A 13 7.87 19.64 -14.55
CA ILE A 13 6.74 20.46 -14.11
C ILE A 13 5.58 20.20 -15.07
N PHE A 14 4.45 19.71 -14.57
CA PHE A 14 3.20 19.58 -15.34
C PHE A 14 2.22 20.69 -15.00
N SER A 15 1.46 21.17 -15.99
CA SER A 15 0.42 22.19 -15.75
C SER A 15 -0.96 21.55 -15.63
N ALA A 16 -1.83 22.20 -14.85
CA ALA A 16 -3.24 21.85 -14.70
C ALA A 16 -4.07 21.83 -16.00
N ALA A 17 -3.52 22.39 -17.10
CA ALA A 17 -4.14 22.46 -18.41
C ALA A 17 -3.52 21.49 -19.44
N GLU A 18 -2.48 20.73 -19.08
CA GLU A 18 -1.89 19.74 -19.99
C GLU A 18 -2.79 18.51 -20.14
N THR A 19 -2.97 18.06 -21.38
CA THR A 19 -3.67 16.80 -21.66
C THR A 19 -2.77 15.60 -21.35
N VAL A 20 -3.37 14.43 -21.13
CA VAL A 20 -2.62 13.15 -20.95
C VAL A 20 -1.61 12.93 -22.08
N SER A 21 -1.99 13.24 -23.32
CA SER A 21 -1.10 13.15 -24.49
C SER A 21 0.06 14.15 -24.42
N SER A 22 -0.20 15.40 -24.02
CA SER A 22 0.86 16.41 -23.82
C SER A 22 1.83 15.99 -22.72
N ALA A 23 1.31 15.55 -21.58
CA ALA A 23 2.11 15.09 -20.44
C ALA A 23 3.02 13.91 -20.83
N VAL A 24 2.48 12.89 -21.52
CA VAL A 24 3.28 11.76 -22.03
C VAL A 24 4.33 12.24 -23.05
N GLN A 25 4.00 13.14 -23.97
CA GLN A 25 4.96 13.72 -24.93
C GLN A 25 6.03 14.60 -24.23
N LYS A 26 5.74 15.14 -23.05
CA LYS A 26 6.69 15.86 -22.20
C LYS A 26 7.68 14.90 -21.54
N MET A 27 7.18 13.85 -20.88
CA MET A 27 7.99 12.78 -20.27
C MET A 27 9.00 12.18 -21.26
N GLY A 28 8.55 11.88 -22.49
CA GLY A 28 9.41 11.28 -23.52
C GLY A 28 10.54 12.19 -24.00
N ARG A 29 10.41 13.52 -23.88
CA ARG A 29 11.48 14.48 -24.20
C ARG A 29 12.57 14.54 -23.11
N TYR A 30 12.25 14.09 -21.89
CA TYR A 30 13.18 14.00 -20.75
C TYR A 30 13.76 12.58 -20.58
N GLY A 31 13.67 11.73 -21.62
CA GLY A 31 14.25 10.38 -21.61
C GLY A 31 13.50 9.32 -20.80
N ILE A 32 12.34 9.66 -20.22
CA ILE A 32 11.47 8.68 -19.55
C ILE A 32 10.87 7.73 -20.59
N GLU A 33 10.87 6.42 -20.32
CA GLU A 33 10.41 5.37 -21.23
C GLU A 33 8.88 5.35 -21.40
N THR A 34 8.36 6.31 -22.16
CA THR A 34 6.95 6.43 -22.55
C THR A 34 6.44 5.25 -23.37
N ALA A 35 7.33 4.45 -23.96
CA ALA A 35 7.00 3.20 -24.64
C ALA A 35 6.22 2.21 -23.77
N THR A 36 6.36 2.32 -22.44
CA THR A 36 5.65 1.54 -21.42
C THR A 36 4.23 2.05 -21.16
N ILE A 37 3.94 3.34 -21.42
CA ILE A 37 2.66 4.02 -21.16
C ILE A 37 1.62 3.73 -22.28
N LYS A 38 1.54 2.46 -22.66
CA LYS A 38 0.60 1.95 -23.68
C LYS A 38 -0.68 1.35 -23.08
N GLY A 39 -0.65 0.97 -21.81
CA GLY A 39 -1.83 0.45 -21.12
C GLY A 39 -2.90 1.51 -20.85
N SER A 40 -4.10 1.04 -20.55
CA SER A 40 -5.19 1.88 -20.02
C SER A 40 -4.90 2.36 -18.60
N HIS A 41 -4.04 1.66 -17.86
CA HIS A 41 -3.80 1.87 -16.45
C HIS A 41 -2.88 3.06 -16.17
N GLU A 42 -1.74 3.14 -16.84
CA GLU A 42 -0.79 4.25 -16.69
C GLU A 42 -1.42 5.56 -17.18
N ARG A 43 -2.21 5.48 -18.25
CA ARG A 43 -3.03 6.60 -18.76
C ARG A 43 -4.12 7.03 -17.76
N PHE A 44 -4.71 6.10 -17.01
CA PHE A 44 -5.65 6.42 -15.94
C PHE A 44 -4.95 7.12 -14.77
N LEU A 45 -3.78 6.65 -14.35
CA LEU A 45 -2.97 7.31 -13.30
C LEU A 45 -2.56 8.74 -13.71
N ILE A 46 -2.07 8.93 -14.93
CA ILE A 46 -1.72 10.26 -15.47
C ILE A 46 -2.96 11.16 -15.56
N LYS A 47 -4.11 10.65 -16.03
CA LYS A 47 -5.36 11.42 -16.05
C LYS A 47 -5.80 11.84 -14.65
N LYS A 48 -5.74 10.92 -13.67
CA LYS A 48 -6.10 11.18 -12.27
C LYS A 48 -5.19 12.23 -11.65
N PHE A 49 -3.88 12.16 -11.91
CA PHE A 49 -2.92 13.20 -11.50
C PHE A 49 -3.26 14.57 -12.09
N LEU A 50 -3.52 14.67 -13.40
CA LEU A 50 -3.86 15.95 -14.05
C LEU A 50 -5.19 16.53 -13.53
N GLU A 51 -6.20 15.68 -13.27
CA GLU A 51 -7.46 16.08 -12.65
C GLU A 51 -7.26 16.63 -11.22
N ILE A 52 -6.40 15.98 -10.42
CA ILE A 52 -6.02 16.42 -9.07
C ILE A 52 -5.26 17.76 -9.11
N ALA A 53 -4.24 17.86 -9.97
CA ALA A 53 -3.45 19.08 -10.13
C ALA A 53 -4.30 20.28 -10.55
N SER A 54 -5.32 20.04 -11.37
CA SER A 54 -6.32 21.03 -11.78
C SER A 54 -7.24 21.46 -10.63
N LYS A 55 -7.86 20.50 -9.91
CA LYS A 55 -8.75 20.79 -8.77
C LYS A 55 -8.08 21.58 -7.64
N MET A 56 -6.77 21.47 -7.50
CA MET A 56 -5.99 22.16 -6.47
C MET A 56 -5.30 23.45 -6.93
N GLY A 57 -5.41 23.84 -8.21
CA GLY A 57 -4.74 25.02 -8.74
C GLY A 57 -3.21 24.96 -8.73
N LEU A 58 -2.60 23.76 -8.74
CA LEU A 58 -1.15 23.54 -8.57
C LEU A 58 -0.27 23.99 -9.76
N GLY A 59 -0.83 24.75 -10.72
CA GLY A 59 -0.32 24.91 -12.09
C GLY A 59 1.02 25.63 -12.29
N SER A 60 1.78 25.95 -11.23
CA SER A 60 3.08 26.63 -11.32
C SER A 60 4.08 26.34 -10.19
N ASN A 61 3.75 25.52 -9.18
CA ASN A 61 4.64 25.32 -8.04
C ASN A 61 5.76 24.30 -8.39
N PRO A 62 7.05 24.69 -8.38
CA PRO A 62 8.15 23.83 -8.83
C PRO A 62 8.47 22.67 -7.88
N VAL A 63 7.80 22.55 -6.73
CA VAL A 63 8.03 21.48 -5.75
C VAL A 63 7.51 20.12 -6.19
N TRP A 64 6.52 20.06 -7.10
CA TRP A 64 5.90 18.80 -7.55
C TRP A 64 6.72 18.08 -8.62
N GLN A 65 7.98 17.79 -8.25
CA GLN A 65 9.01 17.04 -8.97
C GLN A 65 8.61 15.56 -9.17
N PHE A 66 7.65 15.27 -10.06
CA PHE A 66 7.36 13.86 -10.38
C PHE A 66 8.43 13.25 -11.29
N THR A 67 9.33 12.49 -10.64
CA THR A 67 9.81 11.24 -11.23
C THR A 67 8.60 10.40 -11.61
N PHE A 68 8.36 10.27 -12.91
CA PHE A 68 7.78 9.02 -13.41
C PHE A 68 8.91 7.98 -13.40
N GLY A 69 9.30 7.57 -12.18
CA GLY A 69 10.02 6.31 -11.96
C GLY A 69 9.27 5.21 -12.70
N ARG A 70 9.99 4.23 -13.28
CA ARG A 70 9.44 3.29 -14.27
C ARG A 70 8.18 2.59 -13.74
N ILE A 71 7.01 3.11 -14.09
CA ILE A 71 5.71 2.42 -13.97
C ILE A 71 5.66 1.32 -15.05
N SER A 72 6.52 0.33 -14.86
CA SER A 72 6.71 -0.86 -15.67
C SER A 72 6.20 -2.04 -14.85
N TYR A 73 4.91 -2.01 -14.54
CA TYR A 73 4.23 -3.09 -13.83
C TYR A 73 4.08 -4.30 -14.75
N LYS A 74 5.10 -5.16 -14.71
CA LYS A 74 5.08 -6.45 -15.37
C LYS A 74 4.18 -7.37 -14.53
N LYS A 75 3.01 -7.74 -15.06
CA LYS A 75 2.18 -8.78 -14.44
C LYS A 75 3.02 -10.06 -14.37
N ARG A 76 3.40 -10.49 -13.16
CA ARG A 76 4.11 -11.74 -12.91
C ARG A 76 3.12 -12.74 -12.33
N GLU A 77 3.03 -13.90 -12.97
CA GLU A 77 2.23 -15.02 -12.51
C GLU A 77 3.16 -16.21 -12.30
N LYS A 78 3.27 -16.69 -11.06
CA LYS A 78 4.12 -17.82 -10.68
C LYS A 78 3.29 -18.86 -9.96
N ARG A 79 3.24 -20.08 -10.48
CA ARG A 79 2.58 -21.20 -9.80
C ARG A 79 3.42 -21.62 -8.60
N ASP A 80 2.86 -21.50 -7.40
CA ASP A 80 3.53 -21.88 -6.16
C ASP A 80 2.65 -22.83 -5.34
N LYS A 81 2.86 -24.14 -5.57
CA LYS A 81 2.24 -25.20 -4.77
C LYS A 81 2.81 -25.29 -3.35
N GLY A 82 4.01 -24.75 -3.11
CA GLY A 82 4.65 -24.73 -1.80
C GLY A 82 4.00 -23.71 -0.86
N PHE A 83 3.42 -22.64 -1.40
CA PHE A 83 2.74 -21.59 -0.64
C PHE A 83 1.59 -22.12 0.24
N LEU A 84 0.76 -23.04 -0.29
CA LEU A 84 -0.29 -23.73 0.49
C LEU A 84 0.29 -24.55 1.67
N LYS A 85 1.48 -25.12 1.50
CA LYS A 85 2.20 -25.77 2.61
C LYS A 85 2.68 -24.74 3.62
N LYS A 86 3.34 -23.65 3.19
CA LYS A 86 3.80 -22.58 4.10
C LYS A 86 2.69 -22.02 4.98
N ILE A 87 1.51 -21.70 4.40
CA ILE A 87 0.33 -21.26 5.18
C ILE A 87 -0.03 -22.32 6.23
N SER A 88 -0.08 -23.58 5.81
CA SER A 88 -0.42 -24.72 6.68
C SER A 88 0.63 -25.06 7.73
N ASP A 89 1.88 -24.62 7.55
CA ASP A 89 2.98 -24.78 8.50
C ASP A 89 2.91 -23.68 9.59
N TYR A 90 2.43 -22.46 9.28
CA TYR A 90 2.11 -21.42 10.28
C TYR A 90 0.74 -21.61 10.95
N PHE A 91 -0.25 -22.06 10.19
CA PHE A 91 -1.63 -22.29 10.65
C PHE A 91 -2.05 -23.73 10.33
N PRO A 92 -1.74 -24.73 11.18
CA PRO A 92 -2.12 -26.13 10.95
C PRO A 92 -3.62 -26.32 10.68
N GLU A 93 -4.45 -25.54 11.36
CA GLU A 93 -5.91 -25.58 11.25
C GLU A 93 -6.45 -24.98 9.93
N PHE A 94 -5.60 -24.30 9.14
CA PHE A 94 -5.97 -23.79 7.82
C PHE A 94 -6.43 -24.93 6.90
N LYS A 95 -5.90 -26.14 7.10
CA LYS A 95 -6.29 -27.37 6.39
C LYS A 95 -7.78 -27.73 6.58
N LYS A 96 -8.41 -27.33 7.70
CA LYS A 96 -9.85 -27.56 7.96
C LYS A 96 -10.75 -26.60 7.19
N ILE A 97 -10.31 -25.36 6.99
CA ILE A 97 -11.09 -24.33 6.27
C ILE A 97 -10.78 -24.26 4.78
N LEU A 98 -9.60 -24.72 4.34
CA LEU A 98 -9.17 -24.68 2.95
C LEU A 98 -10.18 -25.33 1.96
N PRO A 99 -10.85 -26.47 2.25
CA PRO A 99 -11.89 -27.00 1.36
C PRO A 99 -13.01 -25.99 1.09
N PHE A 100 -13.53 -25.33 2.13
CA PHE A 100 -14.55 -24.29 1.99
C PHE A 100 -14.07 -23.09 1.16
N LEU A 101 -12.80 -22.71 1.27
CA LEU A 101 -12.20 -21.64 0.45
C LEU A 101 -12.05 -22.03 -1.03
N LEU A 102 -11.84 -23.32 -1.33
CA LEU A 102 -11.63 -23.85 -2.70
C LEU A 102 -12.94 -24.17 -3.43
N ASP A 103 -13.93 -24.71 -2.69
CA ASP A 103 -15.25 -25.11 -3.21
C ASP A 103 -16.25 -23.94 -3.27
N SER A 104 -15.82 -22.74 -2.83
CA SER A 104 -16.56 -21.48 -2.98
C SER A 104 -16.94 -21.19 -4.45
N LYS A 105 -18.08 -20.50 -4.60
CA LYS A 105 -18.57 -19.98 -5.88
C LYS A 105 -17.93 -18.63 -6.23
N GLU A 106 -17.65 -17.82 -5.23
CA GLU A 106 -16.85 -16.61 -5.31
C GLU A 106 -15.36 -16.94 -5.57
N ARG A 107 -14.61 -16.06 -6.26
CA ARG A 107 -13.14 -16.21 -6.31
C ARG A 107 -12.55 -15.72 -4.99
N VAL A 108 -11.76 -16.58 -4.35
CA VAL A 108 -11.13 -16.34 -3.04
C VAL A 108 -9.61 -16.28 -3.19
N PHE A 109 -9.00 -15.25 -2.62
CA PHE A 109 -7.56 -15.02 -2.68
C PHE A 109 -7.00 -14.69 -1.29
N LEU A 110 -5.75 -15.06 -1.03
CA LEU A 110 -4.99 -14.42 0.04
C LEU A 110 -4.30 -13.17 -0.52
N VAL A 111 -4.11 -12.15 0.30
CA VAL A 111 -3.54 -10.85 -0.14
C VAL A 111 -2.64 -10.23 0.93
N GLY A 112 -2.18 -9.00 0.71
CA GLY A 112 -1.83 -8.11 1.82
C GLY A 112 -0.56 -8.44 2.58
N GLY A 113 -0.57 -8.12 3.87
CA GLY A 113 0.56 -8.38 4.77
C GLY A 113 0.75 -9.87 5.03
N SER A 114 -0.33 -10.65 5.04
CA SER A 114 -0.26 -12.10 5.20
C SER A 114 0.53 -12.78 4.08
N VAL A 115 0.27 -12.45 2.81
CA VAL A 115 1.03 -13.00 1.67
C VAL A 115 2.50 -12.59 1.71
N ARG A 116 2.78 -11.31 2.01
CA ARG A 116 4.15 -10.79 2.19
C ARG A 116 4.91 -11.55 3.27
N ASP A 117 4.31 -11.72 4.45
CA ASP A 117 4.97 -12.34 5.60
C ASP A 117 5.26 -13.83 5.33
N ILE A 118 4.34 -14.56 4.68
CA ILE A 118 4.54 -15.96 4.23
C ILE A 118 5.68 -16.08 3.18
N ILE A 119 5.87 -15.07 2.32
CA ILE A 119 7.01 -15.03 1.38
C ILE A 119 8.31 -14.84 2.15
N LEU A 120 8.35 -13.85 3.06
CA LEU A 120 9.49 -13.52 3.92
C LEU A 120 9.79 -14.58 5.01
N SER A 121 8.90 -15.56 5.18
CA SER A 121 8.95 -16.58 6.24
C SER A 121 8.82 -16.00 7.66
N ILE A 122 8.09 -14.89 7.76
CA ILE A 122 7.64 -14.26 9.01
C ILE A 122 6.27 -14.85 9.38
N PRO A 123 5.98 -15.19 10.65
CA PRO A 123 4.64 -15.59 11.07
C PRO A 123 3.64 -14.41 10.91
N PRO A 124 2.61 -14.53 10.06
CA PRO A 124 1.58 -13.49 9.94
C PRO A 124 0.66 -13.48 11.16
N LYS A 125 0.25 -12.28 11.63
CA LYS A 125 -0.67 -12.13 12.78
C LYS A 125 -2.11 -12.58 12.46
N GLU A 126 -2.51 -12.50 11.20
CA GLU A 126 -3.84 -12.84 10.69
C GLU A 126 -3.75 -13.16 9.18
N ILE A 127 -4.81 -13.74 8.60
CA ILE A 127 -4.89 -14.00 7.15
C ILE A 127 -5.75 -12.94 6.46
N ASP A 128 -5.15 -12.12 5.61
CA ASP A 128 -5.91 -11.20 4.75
C ASP A 128 -6.54 -12.01 3.60
N VAL A 129 -7.87 -11.96 3.47
CA VAL A 129 -8.60 -12.70 2.43
C VAL A 129 -9.44 -11.74 1.58
N MET A 130 -9.20 -11.76 0.28
CA MET A 130 -9.97 -10.99 -0.70
C MET A 130 -11.02 -11.87 -1.39
N ILE A 131 -12.23 -11.36 -1.51
CA ILE A 131 -13.37 -12.02 -2.16
C ILE A 131 -13.81 -11.20 -3.39
N GLU A 132 -13.82 -11.81 -4.58
CA GLU A 132 -14.46 -11.24 -5.78
C GLU A 132 -15.98 -11.53 -5.74
N GLY A 133 -16.65 -10.95 -4.74
CA GLY A 133 -18.04 -11.26 -4.37
C GLY A 133 -18.47 -10.51 -3.11
N ASP A 134 -19.55 -10.92 -2.46
CA ASP A 134 -19.99 -10.31 -1.20
C ASP A 134 -19.26 -10.91 0.01
N ALA A 135 -18.22 -10.23 0.47
CA ALA A 135 -17.42 -10.65 1.63
C ALA A 135 -18.22 -10.71 2.95
N LEU A 136 -19.29 -9.91 3.11
CA LEU A 136 -20.13 -9.93 4.32
C LEU A 136 -21.05 -11.15 4.34
N LYS A 137 -21.60 -11.52 3.17
CA LYS A 137 -22.35 -12.76 2.99
C LYS A 137 -21.42 -13.98 3.16
N PHE A 138 -20.26 -13.96 2.51
CA PHE A 138 -19.27 -15.03 2.58
C PHE A 138 -18.77 -15.25 4.03
N ALA A 139 -18.53 -14.19 4.81
CA ALA A 139 -18.19 -14.30 6.23
C ALA A 139 -19.30 -15.00 7.05
N LYS A 140 -20.57 -14.71 6.79
CA LYS A 140 -21.72 -15.35 7.45
C LYS A 140 -21.88 -16.82 7.07
N GLU A 141 -21.67 -17.16 5.80
CA GLU A 141 -21.70 -18.54 5.32
C GLU A 141 -20.51 -19.34 5.87
N MET A 142 -19.31 -18.77 5.89
CA MET A 142 -18.13 -19.36 6.55
C MET A 142 -18.40 -19.62 8.03
N ALA A 143 -18.81 -18.61 8.80
CA ALA A 143 -19.11 -18.73 10.22
C ALA A 143 -20.08 -19.88 10.52
N LYS A 144 -21.19 -19.96 9.76
CA LYS A 144 -22.21 -21.00 9.90
C LYS A 144 -21.68 -22.41 9.60
N ILE A 145 -20.74 -22.56 8.66
CA ILE A 145 -20.24 -23.86 8.21
C ILE A 145 -19.04 -24.35 9.03
N THR A 146 -18.17 -23.44 9.48
CA THR A 146 -16.92 -23.77 10.17
C THR A 146 -16.96 -23.65 11.70
N GLY A 147 -18.08 -23.13 12.24
CA GLY A 147 -18.20 -22.75 13.65
C GLY A 147 -17.41 -21.49 14.02
N GLY A 148 -17.05 -20.66 13.02
CA GLY A 148 -16.31 -19.42 13.22
C GLY A 148 -17.16 -18.28 13.78
N ASN A 149 -16.52 -17.40 14.56
CA ASN A 149 -17.15 -16.23 15.18
C ASN A 149 -16.81 -14.95 14.42
N ILE A 150 -17.80 -14.24 13.90
CA ILE A 150 -17.61 -12.90 13.34
C ILE A 150 -17.35 -11.92 14.50
N LYS A 151 -16.17 -11.29 14.50
CA LYS A 151 -15.74 -10.35 15.55
C LYS A 151 -16.16 -8.91 15.24
N ASN A 152 -16.17 -8.54 13.96
CA ASN A 152 -16.44 -7.17 13.50
C ASN A 152 -16.91 -7.18 12.04
N THR A 153 -17.68 -6.17 11.62
CA THR A 153 -18.06 -5.92 10.23
C THR A 153 -18.13 -4.44 9.93
N HIS A 154 -17.62 -4.00 8.78
CA HIS A 154 -17.82 -2.65 8.27
C HIS A 154 -18.54 -2.69 6.91
N PRO A 155 -19.89 -2.64 6.88
CA PRO A 155 -20.66 -2.78 5.66
C PRO A 155 -20.29 -1.79 4.55
N THR A 156 -20.05 -0.52 4.92
CA THR A 156 -19.61 0.55 4.00
C THR A 156 -18.34 0.21 3.24
N PHE A 157 -17.40 -0.48 3.90
CA PHE A 157 -16.10 -0.84 3.32
C PHE A 157 -16.09 -2.23 2.67
N GLY A 158 -17.16 -3.01 2.85
CA GLY A 158 -17.27 -4.39 2.38
C GLY A 158 -16.32 -5.35 3.10
N THR A 159 -16.11 -5.17 4.41
CA THR A 159 -15.16 -5.99 5.20
C THR A 159 -15.78 -6.64 6.45
N ALA A 160 -15.21 -7.78 6.86
CA ALA A 160 -15.57 -8.51 8.08
C ALA A 160 -14.34 -9.23 8.67
N THR A 161 -14.16 -9.14 9.99
CA THR A 161 -13.18 -9.95 10.74
C THR A 161 -13.86 -11.19 11.28
N ILE A 162 -13.33 -12.37 10.97
CA ILE A 162 -13.81 -13.66 11.51
C ILE A 162 -12.67 -14.40 12.22
N GLU A 163 -13.01 -15.13 13.27
CA GLU A 163 -12.09 -16.02 13.98
C GLU A 163 -12.63 -17.45 13.89
N VAL A 164 -11.84 -18.35 13.32
CA VAL A 164 -12.25 -19.73 12.98
C VAL A 164 -11.11 -20.70 13.31
N GLN A 165 -11.39 -21.71 14.13
CA GLN A 165 -10.38 -22.69 14.60
C GLN A 165 -9.11 -22.00 15.20
N GLY A 166 -9.28 -20.85 15.86
CA GLY A 166 -8.18 -20.04 16.39
C GLY A 166 -7.45 -19.13 15.38
N ILE A 167 -7.77 -19.25 14.08
CA ILE A 167 -7.23 -18.39 13.02
C ILE A 167 -8.08 -17.14 12.91
N ARG A 168 -7.47 -15.96 13.05
CA ARG A 168 -8.08 -14.68 12.69
C ARG A 168 -7.92 -14.41 11.19
N MET A 169 -9.01 -14.03 10.53
CA MET A 169 -9.06 -13.75 9.09
C MET A 169 -9.83 -12.45 8.84
N ASP A 170 -9.22 -11.54 8.09
CA ASP A 170 -9.83 -10.29 7.66
C ASP A 170 -10.31 -10.41 6.21
N LEU A 171 -11.64 -10.54 6.05
CA LEU A 171 -12.31 -10.70 4.77
C LEU A 171 -12.64 -9.33 4.17
N ALA A 172 -12.22 -9.10 2.93
CA ALA A 172 -12.47 -7.85 2.20
C ALA A 172 -12.99 -8.11 0.77
N ARG A 173 -13.99 -7.33 0.35
CA ARG A 173 -14.46 -7.35 -1.05
C ARG A 173 -13.47 -6.64 -1.97
N ALA A 174 -13.12 -7.30 -3.09
CA ALA A 174 -12.25 -6.73 -4.13
C ALA A 174 -12.80 -5.39 -4.67
N ARG A 175 -11.99 -4.34 -4.61
CA ARG A 175 -12.47 -2.97 -4.87
C ARG A 175 -11.38 -2.01 -5.38
N LYS A 176 -11.84 -0.95 -6.04
CA LYS A 176 -11.08 0.26 -6.37
C LYS A 176 -11.52 1.39 -5.44
N ASP A 177 -10.56 2.19 -4.98
CA ASP A 177 -10.81 3.35 -4.15
C ASP A 177 -10.53 4.63 -4.96
N PHE A 178 -11.44 5.59 -4.92
CA PHE A 178 -11.31 6.89 -5.56
C PHE A 178 -11.37 8.01 -4.52
N TYR A 179 -10.25 8.69 -4.32
CA TYR A 179 -10.13 9.84 -3.43
C TYR A 179 -10.55 11.11 -4.17
N PRO A 180 -11.68 11.76 -3.81
CA PRO A 180 -12.18 12.95 -4.51
C PRO A 180 -11.33 14.21 -4.27
N SER A 181 -10.65 14.28 -3.12
CA SER A 181 -9.75 15.34 -2.67
C SER A 181 -8.59 14.71 -1.87
N PRO A 182 -7.58 15.47 -1.37
CA PRO A 182 -6.62 14.90 -0.44
C PRO A 182 -7.31 14.62 0.90
N CYS A 183 -6.76 13.69 1.70
CA CYS A 183 -7.16 13.42 3.09
C CYS A 183 -8.62 12.94 3.31
N SER A 184 -9.46 12.91 2.27
CA SER A 184 -10.85 12.46 2.33
C SER A 184 -10.97 10.94 2.33
N ASP A 185 -12.08 10.41 2.81
CA ASP A 185 -12.42 9.00 2.64
C ASP A 185 -12.61 8.60 1.17
N PRO A 186 -12.27 7.36 0.78
CA PRO A 186 -12.38 6.92 -0.59
C PRO A 186 -13.83 6.58 -1.00
N VAL A 187 -14.23 7.04 -2.18
CA VAL A 187 -15.42 6.54 -2.89
C VAL A 187 -15.09 5.16 -3.46
N ILE A 188 -15.74 4.13 -2.92
CA ILE A 188 -15.49 2.72 -3.25
C ILE A 188 -16.25 2.30 -4.50
N LYS A 189 -15.59 1.52 -5.37
CA LYS A 189 -16.22 0.81 -6.49
C LYS A 189 -15.77 -0.66 -6.50
N TRP A 190 -16.72 -1.58 -6.48
CA TRP A 190 -16.43 -3.01 -6.57
C TRP A 190 -15.72 -3.34 -7.89
N ALA A 191 -14.71 -4.21 -7.84
CA ALA A 191 -13.77 -4.44 -8.93
C ALA A 191 -13.37 -5.92 -9.01
N LYS A 192 -12.60 -6.29 -10.04
CA LYS A 192 -11.98 -7.63 -10.09
C LYS A 192 -10.79 -7.72 -9.14
N ALA A 193 -10.44 -8.94 -8.75
CA ALA A 193 -9.31 -9.22 -7.88
C ALA A 193 -8.00 -8.58 -8.36
N GLU A 194 -7.72 -8.65 -9.66
CA GLU A 194 -6.48 -8.15 -10.28
C GLU A 194 -6.38 -6.61 -10.29
N GLU A 195 -7.43 -5.89 -9.87
CA GLU A 195 -7.49 -4.43 -9.85
C GLU A 195 -7.45 -3.83 -8.43
N ASP A 196 -7.63 -4.66 -7.39
CA ASP A 196 -7.53 -4.28 -5.98
C ASP A 196 -6.11 -3.85 -5.51
N PRO A 197 -5.00 -4.41 -6.03
CA PRO A 197 -3.65 -4.05 -5.60
C PRO A 197 -3.35 -2.55 -5.66
N ILE A 198 -3.83 -1.86 -6.70
CA ILE A 198 -3.41 -0.49 -7.00
C ILE A 198 -3.91 0.54 -5.96
N ARG A 199 -5.01 0.25 -5.26
CA ARG A 199 -5.51 1.15 -4.19
C ARG A 199 -4.74 1.02 -2.87
N ARG A 200 -3.85 0.04 -2.73
CA ARG A 200 -3.11 -0.24 -1.48
C ARG A 200 -1.98 0.76 -1.27
N ASP A 201 -1.27 0.62 -0.15
CA ASP A 201 -0.22 1.55 0.25
C ASP A 201 1.13 1.25 -0.45
N PHE A 202 1.63 0.03 -0.33
CA PHE A 202 2.96 -0.37 -0.79
C PHE A 202 2.96 -1.61 -1.69
N THR A 203 3.88 -1.66 -2.65
CA THR A 203 4.05 -2.76 -3.62
C THR A 203 4.14 -4.13 -2.93
N VAL A 204 4.93 -4.22 -1.87
CA VAL A 204 5.11 -5.42 -1.04
C VAL A 204 3.82 -5.90 -0.33
N ASN A 205 2.81 -5.03 -0.17
CA ASN A 205 1.49 -5.34 0.41
C ASN A 205 0.41 -5.61 -0.66
N ALA A 206 0.77 -5.55 -1.94
CA ALA A 206 -0.14 -5.59 -3.08
C ALA A 206 -0.14 -6.94 -3.82
N LEU A 207 0.56 -7.93 -3.25
CA LEU A 207 0.62 -9.30 -3.76
C LEU A 207 -0.70 -10.03 -3.53
N ILE A 208 -1.07 -10.89 -4.49
CA ILE A 208 -2.25 -11.74 -4.46
C ILE A 208 -1.82 -13.20 -4.61
N PHE A 209 -2.42 -14.11 -3.84
CA PHE A 209 -2.33 -15.55 -4.07
C PHE A 209 -3.71 -16.15 -4.35
N ASP A 210 -3.93 -16.62 -5.57
CA ASP A 210 -5.11 -17.37 -5.98
C ASP A 210 -5.02 -18.80 -5.41
N LEU A 211 -5.86 -19.10 -4.41
CA LEU A 211 -5.90 -20.38 -3.71
C LEU A 211 -6.24 -21.55 -4.66
N LYS A 212 -7.13 -21.32 -5.62
CA LYS A 212 -7.72 -22.35 -6.49
C LYS A 212 -6.76 -22.78 -7.58
N ASN A 213 -6.00 -21.83 -8.13
CA ASN A 213 -4.98 -22.08 -9.15
C ASN A 213 -3.58 -22.37 -8.55
N ALA A 214 -3.40 -22.09 -7.25
CA ALA A 214 -2.11 -22.03 -6.55
C ALA A 214 -1.12 -21.09 -7.26
N LEU A 215 -1.59 -19.86 -7.52
CA LEU A 215 -0.92 -18.87 -8.36
C LEU A 215 -0.62 -17.59 -7.57
N LEU A 216 0.66 -17.28 -7.42
CA LEU A 216 1.13 -15.99 -6.92
C LEU A 216 1.11 -14.97 -8.06
N ILE A 217 0.40 -13.87 -7.86
CA ILE A 217 0.15 -12.82 -8.84
C ILE A 217 0.69 -11.51 -8.27
N ASP A 218 1.58 -10.87 -9.04
CA ASP A 218 2.11 -9.53 -8.75
C ASP A 218 1.80 -8.61 -9.94
N VAL A 219 1.15 -7.47 -9.65
CA VAL A 219 0.81 -6.41 -10.62
C VAL A 219 1.47 -5.07 -10.26
N THR A 220 2.42 -5.07 -9.32
CA THR A 220 3.05 -3.86 -8.75
C THR A 220 4.58 -3.93 -8.64
N ASN A 221 5.20 -5.05 -9.04
CA ASN A 221 6.59 -5.40 -8.78
C ASN A 221 6.93 -5.61 -7.30
N GLY A 222 5.94 -5.89 -6.44
CA GLY A 222 6.14 -6.16 -5.00
C GLY A 222 7.07 -7.35 -4.71
N LEU A 223 7.21 -8.31 -5.63
CA LEU A 223 8.20 -9.39 -5.49
C LEU A 223 9.64 -8.91 -5.69
N GLU A 224 9.85 -7.93 -6.57
CA GLU A 224 11.17 -7.35 -6.84
C GLU A 224 11.57 -6.35 -5.75
N ASP A 225 10.61 -5.65 -5.15
CA ASP A 225 10.85 -4.81 -3.97
C ASP A 225 11.08 -5.65 -2.70
N ILE A 226 10.46 -6.82 -2.56
CA ILE A 226 10.83 -7.81 -1.52
C ILE A 226 12.29 -8.27 -1.70
N GLU A 227 12.71 -8.59 -2.93
CA GLU A 227 14.09 -9.02 -3.22
C GLU A 227 15.13 -7.93 -2.93
N LYS A 228 14.82 -6.67 -3.25
CA LYS A 228 15.67 -5.49 -2.98
C LYS A 228 15.54 -4.95 -1.55
N LYS A 229 14.60 -5.46 -0.74
CA LYS A 229 14.21 -4.92 0.58
C LYS A 229 13.78 -3.45 0.55
N LEU A 230 12.88 -3.08 -0.37
CA LEU A 230 12.37 -1.72 -0.54
C LEU A 230 10.90 -1.58 -0.12
N ILE A 231 10.55 -0.46 0.50
CA ILE A 231 9.18 0.00 0.69
C ILE A 231 8.86 1.07 -0.35
N THR A 232 8.18 0.67 -1.44
CA THR A 232 7.77 1.54 -2.54
C THR A 232 6.27 1.82 -2.51
N PRO A 233 5.81 3.09 -2.53
CA PRO A 233 4.39 3.41 -2.65
C PRO A 233 3.86 3.06 -4.05
N ILE A 234 2.66 2.46 -4.14
CA ILE A 234 2.14 1.95 -5.44
C ILE A 234 1.73 3.06 -6.40
N THR A 235 1.33 4.22 -5.89
CA THR A 235 0.99 5.39 -6.69
C THR A 235 1.98 6.53 -6.40
N PRO A 236 2.35 7.35 -7.41
CA PRO A 236 3.14 8.56 -7.19
C PRO A 236 2.42 9.57 -6.27
N ILE A 237 1.10 9.45 -6.14
CA ILE A 237 0.25 10.29 -5.29
C ILE A 237 -0.21 9.57 -4.00
N SER A 238 0.45 8.50 -3.57
CA SER A 238 0.01 7.65 -2.45
C SER A 238 -0.17 8.44 -1.15
N PHE A 239 0.80 9.28 -0.77
CA PHE A 239 0.69 10.11 0.46
C PHE A 239 -0.18 11.36 0.28
N TYR A 240 -0.61 11.65 -0.95
CA TYR A 240 -1.61 12.68 -1.24
C TYR A 240 -3.04 12.12 -1.08
N GLU A 241 -3.25 10.90 -1.58
CA GLU A 241 -4.49 10.15 -1.41
C GLU A 241 -4.75 9.86 0.07
N ASP A 242 -3.74 9.38 0.79
CA ASP A 242 -3.82 9.11 2.22
C ASP A 242 -2.48 9.36 2.94
N PRO A 243 -2.31 10.50 3.63
CA PRO A 243 -1.05 10.83 4.29
C PRO A 243 -0.68 9.89 5.45
N THR A 244 -1.61 9.12 6.03
CA THR A 244 -1.26 8.14 7.09
C THR A 244 -0.34 7.03 6.57
N ARG A 245 -0.29 6.84 5.25
CA ARG A 245 0.67 5.95 4.58
C ARG A 245 2.11 6.33 4.89
N LEU A 246 2.43 7.59 5.20
CA LEU A 246 3.76 7.99 5.66
C LEU A 246 4.16 7.26 6.96
N GLN A 247 3.31 7.33 8.00
CA GLN A 247 3.51 6.62 9.27
C GLN A 247 3.62 5.10 9.04
N ARG A 248 2.67 4.53 8.29
CA ARG A 248 2.63 3.10 7.93
C ARG A 248 3.90 2.63 7.23
N GLY A 249 4.43 3.44 6.33
CA GLY A 249 5.59 3.13 5.51
C GLY A 249 6.90 3.10 6.30
N ILE A 250 7.12 4.12 7.14
CA ILE A 250 8.30 4.16 8.03
C ILE A 250 8.23 3.01 9.04
N ARG A 251 7.05 2.76 9.62
CA ARG A 251 6.79 1.62 10.52
C ARG A 251 7.08 0.27 9.84
N LEU A 252 6.61 0.08 8.61
CA LEU A 252 6.81 -1.15 7.85
C LEU A 252 8.28 -1.36 7.44
N ALA A 253 8.98 -0.30 7.06
CA ALA A 253 10.40 -0.33 6.73
C ALA A 253 11.23 -0.81 7.93
N VAL A 254 11.05 -0.19 9.10
CA VAL A 254 11.73 -0.57 10.35
C VAL A 254 11.37 -2.00 10.76
N ARG A 255 10.09 -2.38 10.74
CA ARG A 255 9.62 -3.72 11.14
C ARG A 255 10.20 -4.84 10.26
N LEU A 256 10.42 -4.60 8.97
CA LEU A 256 10.95 -5.61 8.05
C LEU A 256 12.48 -5.55 7.88
N GLY A 257 13.14 -4.51 8.39
CA GLY A 257 14.55 -4.23 8.07
C GLY A 257 14.74 -3.90 6.58
N PHE A 258 13.81 -3.11 6.03
CA PHE A 258 13.76 -2.65 4.64
C PHE A 258 14.11 -1.16 4.56
N GLU A 259 14.59 -0.73 3.40
CA GLU A 259 14.88 0.68 3.08
C GLU A 259 13.68 1.36 2.39
N LEU A 260 13.64 2.69 2.43
CA LEU A 260 12.63 3.49 1.75
C LEU A 260 13.11 3.80 0.33
N SER A 261 12.29 3.54 -0.69
CA SER A 261 12.70 3.79 -2.08
C SER A 261 12.70 5.27 -2.47
N GLU A 262 13.35 5.62 -3.58
CA GLU A 262 13.44 7.01 -4.06
C GLU A 262 12.04 7.65 -4.23
N ASP A 263 11.07 6.91 -4.78
CA ASP A 263 9.68 7.38 -4.94
C ASP A 263 8.94 7.57 -3.59
N PHE A 264 9.38 6.91 -2.51
CA PHE A 264 8.93 7.19 -1.15
C PHE A 264 9.47 8.54 -0.66
N LEU A 265 10.78 8.77 -0.84
CA LEU A 265 11.47 9.98 -0.38
C LEU A 265 11.01 11.24 -1.14
N VAL A 266 10.69 11.12 -2.43
CA VAL A 266 10.05 12.19 -3.21
C VAL A 266 8.68 12.56 -2.62
N GLN A 267 7.86 11.57 -2.23
CA GLN A 267 6.56 11.85 -1.60
C GLN A 267 6.68 12.41 -0.18
N VAL A 268 7.71 12.02 0.60
CA VAL A 268 8.05 12.64 1.90
C VAL A 268 8.25 14.16 1.75
N GLU A 269 9.04 14.58 0.75
CA GLU A 269 9.28 16.01 0.48
C GLU A 269 8.00 16.74 0.04
N GLY A 270 7.09 16.07 -0.65
CA GLY A 270 5.76 16.57 -0.97
C GLY A 270 4.88 16.80 0.27
N VAL A 271 4.84 15.85 1.20
CA VAL A 271 4.06 15.95 2.45
C VAL A 271 4.52 17.12 3.31
N LYS A 272 5.84 17.25 3.56
CA LYS A 272 6.42 18.33 4.39
C LYS A 272 5.99 19.72 3.93
N LYS A 273 6.07 19.99 2.63
CA LYS A 273 5.89 21.33 2.05
C LYS A 273 4.42 21.74 1.89
N ASN A 274 3.50 20.79 2.04
CA ASN A 274 2.06 21.01 1.82
C ASN A 274 1.20 20.73 3.06
N LEU A 275 1.84 20.34 4.17
CA LEU A 275 1.21 20.18 5.49
C LEU A 275 -0.02 19.26 5.45
N PHE A 276 0.06 18.16 4.70
CA PHE A 276 -1.07 17.23 4.55
C PHE A 276 -1.42 16.51 5.86
N MET A 277 -0.43 16.22 6.71
CA MET A 277 -0.67 15.62 8.03
C MET A 277 -1.52 16.54 8.92
N GLU A 278 -1.29 17.86 8.88
CA GLU A 278 -2.05 18.85 9.65
C GLU A 278 -3.50 19.02 9.15
N LYS A 279 -3.82 18.50 7.95
CA LYS A 279 -5.15 18.52 7.35
C LYS A 279 -5.95 17.23 7.59
N LEU A 280 -5.34 16.20 8.19
CA LEU A 280 -6.04 14.99 8.60
C LEU A 280 -6.75 15.19 9.95
N PRO A 281 -7.93 14.57 10.15
CA PRO A 281 -8.51 14.41 11.48
C PRO A 281 -7.50 13.72 12.42
N ARG A 282 -7.31 14.25 13.63
CA ARG A 282 -6.26 13.81 14.56
C ARG A 282 -6.47 12.35 15.00
N GLU A 283 -7.72 11.88 14.96
CA GLU A 283 -8.15 10.51 15.22
C GLU A 283 -7.53 9.52 14.22
N ARG A 284 -7.40 9.92 12.94
CA ARG A 284 -6.79 9.10 11.89
C ARG A 284 -5.27 8.97 12.06
N LEU A 285 -4.61 10.02 12.52
CA LEU A 285 -3.18 9.99 12.85
C LEU A 285 -2.93 9.15 14.10
N PHE A 286 -3.70 9.37 15.16
CA PHE A 286 -3.58 8.68 16.44
C PHE A 286 -3.71 7.16 16.33
N ALA A 287 -4.51 6.67 15.39
CA ALA A 287 -4.62 5.24 15.11
C ALA A 287 -3.30 4.61 14.62
N GLU A 288 -2.54 5.30 13.75
CA GLU A 288 -1.21 4.83 13.31
C GLU A 288 -0.11 5.19 14.32
N ASP A 289 -0.23 6.30 15.05
CA ASP A 289 0.70 6.64 16.15
C ASP A 289 0.66 5.58 17.25
N LYS A 290 -0.54 5.10 17.61
CA LYS A 290 -0.70 3.95 18.51
C LYS A 290 -0.02 2.71 17.94
N LEU A 291 -0.20 2.40 16.65
CA LEU A 291 0.43 1.25 16.02
C LEU A 291 1.97 1.38 15.92
N ILE A 292 2.53 2.60 15.90
CA ILE A 292 3.98 2.83 16.03
C ILE A 292 4.47 2.45 17.43
N LEU A 293 3.70 2.76 18.47
CA LEU A 293 4.02 2.43 19.87
C LEU A 293 3.78 0.94 20.23
N GLU A 294 3.07 0.18 19.39
CA GLU A 294 2.79 -1.26 19.57
C GLU A 294 3.73 -2.19 18.74
N GLU A 295 4.76 -1.65 18.07
CA GLU A 295 5.84 -2.47 17.47
C GLU A 295 6.97 -2.73 18.49
N GLU A 296 7.85 -3.72 18.22
CA GLU A 296 8.92 -4.14 19.14
C GLU A 296 9.95 -3.04 19.49
N LYS A 297 10.18 -2.08 18.59
CA LYS A 297 11.20 -1.03 18.72
C LYS A 297 10.70 0.32 18.22
N PRO A 298 9.74 0.96 18.94
CA PRO A 298 9.21 2.27 18.58
C PRO A 298 10.32 3.32 18.39
N SER A 299 11.42 3.24 19.15
CA SER A 299 12.51 4.24 19.06
C SER A 299 13.16 4.31 17.68
N LEU A 300 13.23 3.18 16.96
CA LEU A 300 13.80 3.13 15.60
C LEU A 300 12.88 3.83 14.59
N ILE A 301 11.56 3.67 14.74
CA ILE A 301 10.56 4.37 13.91
C ILE A 301 10.64 5.87 14.17
N ILE A 302 10.70 6.28 15.45
CA ILE A 302 10.83 7.70 15.83
C ILE A 302 12.15 8.31 15.32
N LYS A 303 13.28 7.58 15.41
CA LYS A 303 14.56 8.00 14.84
C LYS A 303 14.51 8.19 13.33
N GLU A 304 13.86 7.29 12.61
CA GLU A 304 13.67 7.43 11.16
C GLU A 304 12.75 8.61 10.83
N CYS A 305 11.67 8.83 11.57
CA CYS A 305 10.82 10.04 11.44
C CYS A 305 11.59 11.36 11.69
N ILE A 306 12.54 11.37 12.63
CA ILE A 306 13.41 12.53 12.91
C ILE A 306 14.45 12.73 11.79
N LYS A 307 15.14 11.66 11.38
CA LYS A 307 16.11 11.64 10.27
C LYS A 307 15.49 12.10 8.95
N LEU A 308 14.27 11.66 8.66
CA LEU A 308 13.48 12.08 7.51
C LEU A 308 12.91 13.50 7.67
N GLY A 309 12.98 14.12 8.85
CA GLY A 309 12.44 15.45 9.12
C GLY A 309 10.92 15.56 9.04
N VAL A 310 10.19 14.46 9.28
CA VAL A 310 8.72 14.41 9.27
C VAL A 310 8.10 14.27 10.67
N PHE A 311 8.92 14.00 11.69
CA PHE A 311 8.48 13.93 13.09
C PHE A 311 7.54 15.08 13.52
N PRO A 312 7.81 16.38 13.27
CA PRO A 312 6.88 17.45 13.65
C PRO A 312 5.58 17.48 12.84
N ASN A 313 5.53 16.91 11.63
CA ASN A 313 4.26 16.81 10.89
C ASN A 313 3.38 15.68 11.44
N ILE A 314 3.97 14.62 12.00
CA ILE A 314 3.24 13.51 12.63
C ILE A 314 2.79 13.93 14.04
N PHE A 315 3.71 14.46 14.84
CA PHE A 315 3.53 14.82 16.25
C PHE A 315 3.62 16.35 16.51
N PRO A 316 2.74 17.20 15.92
CA PRO A 316 2.90 18.67 15.86
C PRO A 316 2.87 19.44 17.19
N PHE A 317 2.75 18.77 18.34
CA PHE A 317 2.76 19.39 19.67
C PHE A 317 3.73 18.71 20.65
N ILE A 318 4.59 17.82 20.16
CA ILE A 318 5.54 17.03 20.98
C ILE A 318 6.95 17.32 20.46
N PRO A 319 7.93 17.67 21.32
CA PRO A 319 9.33 17.79 20.90
C PRO A 319 9.93 16.40 20.63
N PRO A 320 10.95 16.28 19.76
CA PRO A 320 11.68 15.02 19.57
C PRO A 320 12.17 14.44 20.91
N PRO A 321 11.89 13.16 21.24
CA PRO A 321 12.28 12.58 22.52
C PRO A 321 13.80 12.50 22.67
N SER A 322 14.27 12.57 23.91
CA SER A 322 15.68 12.38 24.22
C SER A 322 16.12 10.94 23.96
N GLN A 323 17.42 10.70 23.75
CA GLN A 323 17.95 9.34 23.57
C GLN A 323 17.62 8.43 24.77
N LYS A 324 17.59 8.97 26.00
CA LYS A 324 17.13 8.24 27.18
C LYS A 324 15.65 7.85 27.07
N ALA A 325 14.76 8.79 26.73
CA ALA A 325 13.33 8.49 26.59
C ALA A 325 13.08 7.46 25.47
N MET A 326 13.84 7.53 24.37
CA MET A 326 13.83 6.53 23.31
C MET A 326 14.30 5.15 23.78
N GLU A 327 15.31 5.07 24.65
CA GLU A 327 15.73 3.80 25.27
C GLU A 327 14.75 3.27 26.33
N GLU A 328 13.90 4.12 26.91
CA GLU A 328 12.83 3.73 27.84
C GLU A 328 11.58 3.24 27.09
N MET A 329 11.29 3.79 25.89
CA MET A 329 10.20 3.32 25.02
C MET A 329 10.39 1.88 24.53
N ASP A 330 11.62 1.47 24.19
CA ASP A 330 11.94 0.10 23.73
C ASP A 330 12.00 -0.94 24.89
N ARG A 331 11.51 -0.59 26.10
CA ARG A 331 11.52 -1.47 27.30
C ARG A 331 10.15 -1.64 27.96
N ALA A 332 9.10 -1.00 27.43
CA ALA A 332 7.76 -0.92 28.00
C ALA A 332 6.83 -2.05 27.51
#